data_AF-A0AAW0G4N8-F1
#
_entry.id   AF-A0AAW0G4N8-F1
#
_cell.length_a   1.000
_cell.length_b   1.000
_cell.length_c   1.000
_cell.angle_alpha   90.00
_cell.angle_beta   90.00
_cell.angle_gamma   90.00
#
_symmetry.space_group_name_H-M   'P 1'
#
loop_
_entity.id
_entity.type
_entity.pdbx_description
1 polymer ?
#
loop_
_entity_poly.entity_id
_entity_poly.type
_entity_poly.pdbx_seq_one_letter_code
_entity_poly.pdbx_strand_id
1 'polypeptide(L)'
;MFRLGLPSQFLRQSSLLKSVRIPRVSPVGIRQYSKSESLVQELQDLKQFTKFVDSNEKVSVIDFYATWCGPCKALEPIFNALAQRVPEVQFGRVDVDEAQDIAQEYGISAMPTCLFFKGGEKIDKIIGANPPNESARVAI
;
A
#
# COMPACT_ATOMS: atom_id res chain seq x y z
N MET A 1 -12.89 50.73 -41.53
CA MET A 1 -13.67 50.10 -40.44
C MET A 1 -12.96 48.81 -40.04
N PHE A 2 -12.68 48.68 -38.73
CA PHE A 2 -12.19 47.52 -37.97
C PHE A 2 -10.78 46.95 -38.24
N ARG A 3 -9.81 47.59 -37.57
CA ARG A 3 -8.64 46.95 -36.95
C ARG A 3 -9.08 45.90 -35.92
N LEU A 4 -8.18 44.95 -35.64
CA LEU A 4 -7.70 44.45 -34.33
C LEU A 4 -7.08 43.05 -34.62
N GLY A 5 -5.79 42.76 -34.44
CA GLY A 5 -4.85 43.26 -33.43
C GLY A 5 -4.63 42.15 -32.40
N LEU A 6 -3.76 41.18 -32.72
CA LEU A 6 -3.19 40.24 -31.74
C LEU A 6 -2.25 41.01 -30.80
N PRO A 7 -2.28 40.74 -29.48
CA PRO A 7 -1.12 40.95 -28.66
C PRO A 7 -0.68 39.66 -27.96
N SER A 8 0.62 39.39 -28.12
CA SER A 8 1.47 38.66 -27.21
C SER A 8 1.53 39.37 -25.84
N GLN A 9 1.44 38.61 -24.74
CA GLN A 9 2.09 38.79 -23.41
C GLN A 9 1.26 38.04 -22.34
N PHE A 10 1.70 36.90 -21.82
CA PHE A 10 2.63 36.74 -20.69
C PHE A 10 2.05 37.15 -19.32
N LEU A 11 1.85 36.13 -18.48
CA LEU A 11 1.87 36.10 -17.00
C LEU A 11 0.72 36.66 -16.14
N ARG A 12 0.31 35.77 -15.20
CA ARG A 12 -0.24 35.99 -13.85
C ARG A 12 -1.69 36.51 -13.79
N GLN A 13 -2.60 35.74 -13.18
CA GLN A 13 -2.83 35.72 -11.73
C GLN A 13 -3.92 34.68 -11.38
N SER A 14 -3.68 33.93 -10.31
CA SER A 14 -4.64 33.03 -9.67
C SER A 14 -5.88 33.78 -9.21
N SER A 15 -7.08 33.18 -9.26
CA SER A 15 -8.19 33.41 -8.30
C SER A 15 -9.59 33.00 -8.82
N LEU A 16 -9.80 31.80 -9.38
CA LEU A 16 -11.16 31.33 -9.69
C LEU A 16 -11.39 29.86 -9.33
N LEU A 17 -11.32 29.60 -8.02
CA LEU A 17 -11.90 28.42 -7.37
C LEU A 17 -12.86 28.90 -6.28
N LYS A 18 -13.96 29.56 -6.63
CA LYS A 18 -15.09 29.72 -5.71
C LYS A 18 -16.40 29.63 -6.47
N SER A 19 -17.25 28.73 -6.00
CA SER A 19 -18.69 28.65 -6.28
C SER A 19 -19.13 27.73 -7.43
N VAL A 20 -18.96 26.43 -7.23
CA VAL A 20 -19.99 25.46 -7.63
C VAL A 20 -20.56 24.86 -6.33
N ARG A 21 -21.85 25.10 -6.08
CA ARG A 21 -22.59 24.51 -4.95
C ARG A 21 -23.20 23.19 -5.42
N ILE A 22 -22.66 22.10 -4.88
CA ILE A 22 -23.10 20.73 -5.08
C ILE A 22 -24.19 20.41 -4.04
N PRO A 23 -25.28 19.69 -4.38
CA PRO A 23 -26.26 19.22 -3.39
C PRO A 23 -25.61 18.40 -2.27
N ARG A 24 -26.09 18.59 -1.03
CA ARG A 24 -25.49 18.07 0.21
C ARG A 24 -25.71 16.55 0.33
N VAL A 25 -24.71 15.74 -0.02
CA VAL A 25 -24.66 14.30 0.25
C VAL A 25 -24.66 14.04 1.76
N SER A 26 -25.58 13.20 2.25
CA SER A 26 -25.51 12.64 3.61
C SER A 26 -24.30 11.69 3.68
N PRO A 27 -23.36 11.85 4.62
CA PRO A 27 -22.06 11.20 4.50
C PRO A 27 -22.11 9.77 5.05
N VAL A 28 -22.52 8.82 4.22
CA VAL A 28 -22.18 7.40 4.43
C VAL A 28 -20.71 7.21 3.98
N GLY A 29 -19.80 7.70 4.83
CA GLY A 29 -18.43 7.23 5.06
C GLY A 29 -17.53 6.83 3.91
N ILE A 30 -17.35 7.65 2.86
CA ILE A 30 -16.10 7.63 2.08
C ILE A 30 -15.03 8.25 3.00
N ARG A 31 -14.49 7.44 3.92
CA ARG A 31 -13.44 7.88 4.84
C ARG A 31 -12.20 8.16 4.00
N GLN A 32 -11.84 9.44 3.97
CA GLN A 32 -10.61 9.97 3.41
C GLN A 32 -9.44 9.06 3.80
N TYR A 33 -8.67 8.61 2.81
CA TYR A 33 -7.35 7.99 3.00
C TYR A 33 -6.38 9.09 3.47
N SER A 34 -6.66 9.66 4.63
CA SER A 34 -5.85 10.66 5.29
C SER A 34 -4.87 9.90 6.16
N LYS A 35 -3.60 9.94 5.77
CA LYS A 35 -2.40 9.58 6.54
C LYS A 35 -2.56 9.88 8.04
N SER A 36 -3.12 8.95 8.79
CA SER A 36 -3.29 9.00 10.24
C SER A 36 -3.05 7.59 10.77
N GLU A 37 -1.85 7.38 11.32
CA GLU A 37 -1.40 6.18 12.04
C GLU A 37 -1.82 4.85 11.40
N SER A 38 -1.11 4.45 10.33
CA SER A 38 -1.27 3.14 9.73
C SER A 38 -0.86 2.07 10.74
N LEU A 39 -1.78 1.15 11.10
CA LEU A 39 -1.45 -0.10 11.80
C LEU A 39 -0.48 -1.00 11.00
N VAL A 40 -0.31 -0.65 9.73
CA VAL A 40 0.66 -1.23 8.81
C VAL A 40 1.98 -0.47 8.92
N GLN A 41 3.05 -1.20 9.21
CA GLN A 41 4.38 -0.65 9.37
C GLN A 41 5.17 -0.74 8.06
N GLU A 42 5.80 0.36 7.65
CA GLU A 42 6.75 0.36 6.53
C GLU A 42 8.12 -0.14 7.02
N LEU A 43 8.67 -1.14 6.33
CA LEU A 43 9.92 -1.81 6.68
C LEU A 43 10.96 -1.50 5.61
N GLN A 44 11.95 -0.68 5.96
CA GLN A 44 12.97 -0.18 5.03
C GLN A 44 14.32 -0.84 5.22
N ASP A 45 14.61 -1.29 6.45
CA ASP A 45 15.89 -1.89 6.81
C ASP A 45 15.73 -3.37 7.20
N LEU A 46 16.70 -4.21 6.83
CA LEU A 46 16.74 -5.62 7.23
C LEU A 46 16.64 -5.81 8.75
N LYS A 47 17.29 -4.95 9.55
CA LYS A 47 17.18 -4.99 11.02
C LYS A 47 15.75 -4.76 11.53
N GLN A 48 15.06 -3.79 10.93
CA GLN A 48 13.67 -3.49 11.28
C GLN A 48 12.77 -4.65 10.89
N PHE A 49 13.00 -5.24 9.71
CA PHE A 49 12.29 -6.41 9.23
C PHE A 49 12.48 -7.61 10.16
N THR A 50 13.72 -7.98 10.49
CA THR A 50 14.00 -9.13 11.37
C THR A 50 13.32 -8.96 12.72
N LYS A 51 13.44 -7.77 13.33
CA LYS A 51 12.76 -7.48 14.60
C LYS A 51 11.23 -7.58 14.49
N PHE A 52 10.66 -7.20 13.36
CA PHE A 52 9.23 -7.27 13.12
C PHE A 52 8.74 -8.72 12.99
N VAL A 53 9.49 -9.59 12.31
CA VAL A 53 9.10 -11.00 12.11
C VAL A 53 9.41 -11.91 13.29
N ASP A 54 10.36 -11.54 14.15
CA ASP A 54 10.78 -12.32 15.33
C ASP A 54 9.78 -12.24 16.51
N SER A 55 8.61 -11.65 16.31
CA SER A 55 7.55 -11.65 17.31
C SER A 55 6.98 -13.07 17.48
N ASN A 56 7.14 -13.64 18.68
CA ASN A 56 6.57 -14.94 19.04
C ASN A 56 5.07 -14.87 19.37
N GLU A 57 4.53 -13.67 19.61
CA GLU A 57 3.15 -13.49 20.06
C GLU A 57 2.15 -13.38 18.89
N LYS A 58 2.61 -12.91 17.73
CA LYS A 58 1.75 -12.59 16.58
C LYS A 58 2.30 -13.16 15.29
N VAL A 59 1.41 -13.52 14.39
CA VAL A 59 1.78 -13.81 13.00
C VAL A 59 2.07 -12.48 12.30
N SER A 60 3.15 -12.42 11.53
CA SER A 60 3.51 -11.25 10.72
C SER A 60 3.16 -11.51 9.26
N VAL A 61 2.46 -10.57 8.62
CA VAL A 61 2.20 -10.59 7.18
C VAL A 61 2.88 -9.39 6.54
N ILE A 62 3.71 -9.64 5.53
CA ILE A 62 4.48 -8.59 4.86
C ILE A 62 4.08 -8.55 3.39
N ASP A 63 3.54 -7.42 2.94
CA ASP A 63 3.27 -7.13 1.53
C ASP A 63 4.48 -6.45 0.88
N PHE A 64 5.11 -7.16 -0.06
CA PHE A 64 6.16 -6.64 -0.91
C PHE A 64 5.53 -6.00 -2.15
N TYR A 65 5.69 -4.68 -2.24
CA TYR A 65 5.04 -3.86 -3.26
C TYR A 65 6.05 -2.98 -4.00
N ALA A 66 5.58 -2.32 -5.05
CA ALA A 66 6.31 -1.25 -5.72
C ALA A 66 5.37 -0.09 -6.05
N THR A 67 5.89 1.15 -6.06
CA THR A 67 5.08 2.36 -6.32
C THR A 67 4.46 2.41 -7.72
N TRP A 68 5.10 1.75 -8.68
CA TRP A 68 4.65 1.63 -10.07
C TRP A 68 3.72 0.42 -10.30
N CYS A 69 3.55 -0.47 -9.31
CA CYS A 69 2.71 -1.64 -9.41
C CYS A 69 1.22 -1.28 -9.27
N GLY A 70 0.47 -1.35 -10.37
CA GLY A 70 -0.97 -1.09 -10.39
C GLY A 70 -1.79 -1.98 -9.43
N PRO A 71 -1.65 -3.32 -9.48
CA PRO A 71 -2.35 -4.22 -8.57
C PRO A 71 -2.05 -3.97 -7.09
N CYS A 72 -0.81 -3.56 -6.77
CA CYS A 72 -0.40 -3.26 -5.40
C CYS A 72 -1.18 -2.08 -4.81
N LYS A 73 -1.48 -1.05 -5.61
CA LYS A 73 -2.30 0.09 -5.20
C LYS A 73 -3.74 -0.31 -4.86
N ALA A 74 -4.26 -1.36 -5.51
CA ALA A 74 -5.57 -1.92 -5.20
C ALA A 74 -5.55 -2.78 -3.92
N LEU A 75 -4.43 -3.45 -3.63
CA LEU A 75 -4.25 -4.26 -2.43
C LEU A 75 -4.10 -3.41 -1.17
N GLU A 76 -3.40 -2.28 -1.25
CA GLU A 76 -3.11 -1.38 -0.12
C GLU A 76 -4.33 -1.04 0.78
N PRO A 77 -5.49 -0.58 0.27
CA PRO A 77 -6.65 -0.31 1.11
C PRO A 77 -7.24 -1.57 1.76
N ILE A 78 -7.14 -2.73 1.10
CA ILE A 78 -7.60 -4.02 1.62
C ILE A 78 -6.67 -4.46 2.77
N PHE A 79 -5.36 -4.35 2.55
CA PHE A 79 -4.34 -4.69 3.54
C PHE A 79 -4.48 -3.84 4.81
N ASN A 80 -4.68 -2.54 4.66
CA ASN A 80 -4.96 -1.63 5.78
C ASN A 80 -6.27 -1.97 6.52
N ALA A 81 -7.30 -2.41 5.81
CA ALA A 81 -8.56 -2.83 6.43
C ALA A 81 -8.40 -4.15 7.21
N LEU A 82 -7.59 -5.07 6.71
CA LEU A 82 -7.26 -6.32 7.41
C LEU A 82 -6.48 -6.05 8.69
N ALA A 83 -5.50 -5.14 8.66
CA ALA A 83 -4.76 -4.71 9.84
C ALA A 83 -5.64 -4.16 10.96
N GLN A 84 -6.77 -3.54 10.63
CA GLN A 84 -7.75 -3.06 11.62
C GLN A 84 -8.66 -4.17 12.16
N ARG A 85 -8.90 -5.23 11.38
CA ARG A 85 -9.86 -6.29 11.73
C ARG A 85 -9.22 -7.45 12.49
N VAL A 86 -7.92 -7.66 12.34
CA VAL A 86 -7.20 -8.84 12.82
C VAL A 86 -6.02 -8.40 13.70
N PRO A 87 -6.26 -7.91 14.93
CA PRO A 87 -5.22 -7.33 15.79
C PRO A 87 -4.19 -8.37 16.31
N GLU A 88 -4.53 -9.66 16.27
CA GLU A 88 -3.61 -10.79 16.51
C GLU A 88 -2.56 -10.98 15.40
N VAL A 89 -2.73 -10.34 14.25
CA VAL A 89 -1.76 -10.32 13.16
C VAL A 89 -1.16 -8.93 13.06
N GLN A 90 0.16 -8.87 12.86
CA GLN A 90 0.84 -7.62 12.55
C GLN A 90 1.13 -7.54 11.06
N PHE A 91 0.96 -6.34 10.50
CA PHE A 91 1.03 -6.10 9.07
C PHE A 91 2.19 -5.17 8.75
N GLY A 92 3.05 -5.61 7.83
CA GLY A 92 4.20 -4.86 7.35
C GLY A 92 4.13 -4.67 5.84
N ARG A 93 4.77 -3.63 5.34
CA ARG A 93 4.97 -3.42 3.91
C ARG A 93 6.43 -3.13 3.63
N VAL A 94 6.88 -3.60 2.48
CA VAL A 94 8.25 -3.40 2.00
C VAL A 94 8.16 -2.93 0.56
N ASP A 95 8.65 -1.72 0.31
CA ASP A 95 8.91 -1.27 -1.05
C ASP A 95 10.17 -1.97 -1.60
N VAL A 96 10.01 -2.76 -2.65
CA VAL A 96 11.12 -3.53 -3.24
C VAL A 96 12.18 -2.66 -3.90
N ASP A 97 11.85 -1.41 -4.27
CA ASP A 97 12.79 -0.49 -4.89
C ASP A 97 13.67 0.21 -3.83
N GLU A 98 13.11 0.49 -2.65
CA GLU A 98 13.81 1.15 -1.53
C GLU A 98 14.56 0.15 -0.64
N ALA A 99 13.98 -1.02 -0.37
CA ALA A 99 14.55 -2.05 0.51
C ALA A 99 14.98 -3.29 -0.27
N GLN A 100 15.92 -3.08 -1.20
CA GLN A 100 16.39 -4.11 -2.14
C GLN A 100 17.07 -5.29 -1.44
N ASP A 101 17.75 -5.05 -0.32
CA ASP A 101 18.38 -6.08 0.50
C ASP A 101 17.37 -7.08 1.05
N ILE A 102 16.25 -6.60 1.58
CA ILE A 102 15.14 -7.45 2.04
C ILE A 102 14.55 -8.22 0.86
N ALA A 103 14.27 -7.53 -0.25
CA ALA A 103 13.66 -8.15 -1.43
C ALA A 103 14.54 -9.29 -2.01
N GLN A 104 15.87 -9.08 -2.04
CA GLN A 104 16.84 -10.07 -2.50
C GLN A 104 16.93 -11.27 -1.56
N GLU A 105 17.06 -11.03 -0.24
CA GLU A 105 17.16 -12.07 0.79
C GLU A 105 15.98 -13.06 0.72
N TYR A 106 14.77 -12.54 0.49
CA TYR A 106 13.55 -13.35 0.42
C TYR A 106 13.12 -13.76 -0.99
N GLY A 107 13.95 -13.48 -2.01
CA GLY A 107 13.73 -13.90 -3.39
C GLY A 107 12.40 -13.39 -3.96
N ILE A 108 12.16 -12.08 -3.82
CA ILE A 108 10.98 -11.41 -4.35
C ILE A 108 11.20 -11.11 -5.83
N SER A 109 10.39 -11.72 -6.69
CA SER A 109 10.50 -11.61 -8.15
C SER A 109 9.24 -11.06 -8.83
N ALA A 110 8.15 -10.90 -8.08
CA ALA A 110 6.88 -10.41 -8.58
C ALA A 110 6.13 -9.66 -7.48
N MET A 111 5.34 -8.67 -7.87
CA MET A 111 4.56 -7.84 -6.95
C MET A 111 3.07 -7.85 -7.33
N PRO A 112 2.16 -7.84 -6.33
CA PRO A 112 2.47 -7.95 -4.90
C PRO A 112 2.91 -9.38 -4.54
N THR A 113 3.77 -9.53 -3.53
CA THR A 113 4.05 -10.82 -2.88
C THR A 113 3.81 -10.67 -1.40
N CYS A 114 3.01 -11.55 -0.80
CA CYS A 114 2.79 -11.58 0.64
C CYS A 114 3.58 -12.73 1.27
N LEU A 115 4.41 -12.42 2.26
CA LEU A 115 5.09 -13.43 3.09
C LEU A 115 4.48 -13.48 4.49
N PHE A 116 4.41 -14.68 5.04
CA PHE A 116 3.85 -14.93 6.36
C PHE A 116 4.95 -15.48 7.28
N PHE A 117 5.05 -14.94 8.48
CA PHE A 117 6.03 -15.35 9.48
C PHE A 117 5.39 -15.60 10.84
N LYS A 118 5.99 -16.50 11.61
CA LYS A 118 5.63 -16.75 13.01
C LYS A 118 6.90 -17.10 13.79
N GLY A 119 7.25 -16.30 14.80
CA GLY A 119 8.47 -16.50 15.59
C GLY A 119 9.75 -16.49 14.74
N GLY A 120 9.84 -15.55 13.79
CA GLY A 120 11.00 -15.40 12.90
C GLY A 120 11.04 -16.39 11.73
N GLU A 121 10.26 -17.47 11.74
CA GLU A 121 10.23 -18.45 10.66
C GLU A 121 9.17 -18.11 9.61
N LYS A 122 9.54 -18.25 8.33
CA LYS A 122 8.61 -18.08 7.20
C LYS A 122 7.72 -19.30 7.07
N ILE A 123 6.40 -19.10 7.22
CA ILE A 123 5.41 -20.18 7.22
C ILE A 123 4.65 -20.31 5.90
N ASP A 124 4.49 -19.21 5.14
CA ASP A 124 3.75 -19.23 3.87
C ASP A 124 4.17 -18.08 2.93
N LYS A 125 3.84 -18.20 1.64
CA LYS A 125 4.11 -17.22 0.57
C LYS A 125 2.97 -17.22 -0.46
N ILE A 126 2.39 -16.05 -0.70
CA ILE A 126 1.42 -15.81 -1.77
C ILE A 126 2.06 -14.86 -2.78
N ILE A 127 2.04 -15.23 -4.06
CA ILE A 127 2.60 -14.43 -5.15
C ILE A 127 1.46 -13.95 -6.05
N GLY A 128 1.40 -12.63 -6.26
CA GLY A 128 0.44 -11.97 -7.12
C GLY A 128 -0.90 -11.62 -6.45
N ALA A 129 -1.75 -10.95 -7.21
CA ALA A 129 -3.11 -10.57 -6.78
C ALA A 129 -4.16 -11.64 -7.11
N ASN A 130 -3.74 -12.80 -7.63
CA ASN A 130 -4.64 -13.93 -7.86
C ASN A 130 -4.56 -14.86 -6.65
N PRO A 131 -5.63 -15.05 -5.86
CA PRO A 131 -5.62 -16.08 -4.82
C PRO A 131 -5.28 -17.42 -5.48
N PRO A 132 -4.45 -18.26 -4.84
CA PRO A 132 -4.11 -19.56 -5.40
C PRO A 132 -5.41 -20.31 -5.68
N ASN A 133 -5.64 -20.63 -6.97
CA ASN A 133 -6.68 -21.55 -7.37
C ASN A 133 -6.50 -22.82 -6.53
N GLU A 134 -7.47 -23.09 -5.64
CA GLU A 134 -7.62 -24.26 -4.77
C GLU A 134 -6.70 -25.44 -5.11
N SER A 135 -5.47 -25.48 -4.57
CA SER A 135 -4.60 -26.68 -4.70
C SER A 135 -3.39 -26.70 -3.77
N ALA A 136 -2.99 -25.59 -3.15
CA ALA A 136 -1.96 -25.60 -2.11
C ALA A 136 -2.59 -26.05 -0.77
N ARG A 137 -2.71 -27.36 -0.61
CA ARG A 137 -3.02 -28.00 0.67
C ARG A 137 -1.97 -27.60 1.71
N VAL A 138 -2.35 -26.75 2.66
CA VAL A 138 -1.75 -26.76 4.00
C VAL A 138 -2.27 -28.03 4.67
N ALA A 139 -1.48 -29.10 4.60
CA ALA A 139 -1.66 -30.24 5.48
C ALA A 139 -1.20 -29.81 6.87
N ILE A 140 -2.16 -29.58 7.76
CA ILE A 140 -1.96 -29.59 9.22
C ILE A 140 -1.85 -31.05 9.65
#